data_AF-A0A654M3A7-F1
#
_entry.id   AF-A0A654M3A7-F1
#
_cell.length_a   1.000
_cell.length_b   1.000
_cell.length_c   1.000
_cell.angle_alpha   90.00
_cell.angle_beta   90.00
_cell.angle_gamma   90.00
#
_symmetry.space_group_name_H-M   'P 1'
#
loop_
_entity.id
_entity.type
_entity.pdbx_description
1 polymer ?
#
loop_
_entity_poly.entity_id
_entity_poly.type
_entity_poly.pdbx_seq_one_letter_code
_entity_poly.pdbx_strand_id
1 'polypeptide(L)'
;MQREYPIKMNIDDEIDKVIDSYVASTRENQDSDDPSRENLDEFTEGFSKKVHTVIFPVFKEIKNKLILHDIRCDIIDKIQGRFVTEMKLDIYPYKDISSAQDRHPSLTFFIEEPNKVTLYMQKMMQEEGTAGREGTFTLDEITTELVKEKILDLLKFCFVKK
;
A
#
# COMPACT_ATOMS: atom_id res chain seq x y z
N MET A 1 38.16 -39.79 -26.00
CA MET A 1 37.13 -39.56 -24.97
C MET A 1 37.24 -38.13 -24.50
N GLN A 2 36.39 -37.23 -25.00
CA GLN A 2 36.32 -35.84 -24.53
C GLN A 2 35.42 -35.80 -23.29
N ARG A 3 35.91 -35.18 -22.21
CA ARG A 3 35.12 -34.94 -20.99
C ARG A 3 34.29 -33.68 -21.23
N GLU A 4 32.98 -33.82 -21.26
CA GLU A 4 32.04 -32.70 -21.24
C GLU A 4 32.04 -32.12 -19.82
N TYR A 5 32.39 -30.84 -19.69
CA TYR A 5 32.23 -30.09 -18.45
C TYR A 5 30.78 -29.63 -18.37
N PRO A 6 30.11 -29.72 -17.20
CA PRO A 6 28.76 -29.21 -17.06
C PRO A 6 28.78 -27.68 -17.26
N ILE A 7 27.96 -27.22 -18.22
CA ILE A 7 27.68 -25.80 -18.43
C ILE A 7 27.14 -25.27 -17.11
N LYS A 8 27.88 -24.34 -16.51
CA LYS A 8 27.47 -23.65 -15.29
C LYS A 8 26.23 -22.82 -15.66
N MET A 9 25.05 -23.27 -15.24
CA MET A 9 23.79 -22.59 -15.51
C MET A 9 23.90 -21.16 -14.94
N ASN A 10 23.48 -20.16 -15.72
CA ASN A 10 23.48 -18.78 -15.25
C ASN A 10 22.52 -18.67 -14.06
N ILE A 11 22.91 -17.93 -13.03
CA ILE A 11 22.04 -17.66 -11.87
C ILE A 11 20.73 -17.02 -12.32
N ASP A 12 20.77 -16.21 -13.38
CA ASP A 12 19.57 -15.61 -13.96
C ASP A 12 18.61 -16.69 -14.53
N ASP A 13 19.13 -17.74 -15.16
CA ASP A 13 18.32 -18.85 -15.69
C ASP A 13 17.70 -19.71 -14.54
N GLU A 14 18.36 -19.77 -13.39
CA GLU A 14 17.79 -20.41 -12.19
C GLU A 14 16.69 -19.57 -11.58
N ILE A 15 16.88 -18.25 -11.51
CA ILE A 15 15.85 -17.31 -11.03
C ILE A 15 14.61 -17.38 -11.91
N ASP A 16 14.78 -17.35 -13.24
CA ASP A 16 13.68 -17.45 -14.19
C ASP A 16 12.93 -18.79 -14.07
N LYS A 17 13.65 -19.91 -13.91
CA LYS A 17 13.01 -21.23 -13.68
C LYS A 17 12.24 -21.32 -12.37
N VAL A 18 12.71 -20.67 -11.31
CA VAL A 18 12.02 -20.63 -10.01
C VAL A 18 10.75 -19.79 -10.12
N ILE A 19 10.81 -18.66 -10.84
CA ILE A 19 9.65 -17.80 -11.12
C ILE A 19 8.64 -18.55 -11.99
N ASP A 20 9.07 -19.20 -13.07
CA ASP A 20 8.19 -19.94 -13.98
C ASP A 20 7.52 -21.14 -13.30
N SER A 21 8.26 -21.86 -12.44
CA SER A 21 7.71 -22.97 -11.65
C SER A 21 6.69 -22.49 -10.62
N TYR A 22 6.95 -21.34 -9.99
CA TYR A 22 6.01 -20.70 -9.08
C TYR A 22 4.72 -20.31 -9.82
N VAL A 23 4.83 -19.68 -10.99
CA VAL A 23 3.68 -19.29 -11.83
C VAL A 23 2.87 -20.51 -12.28
N ALA A 24 3.53 -21.58 -12.73
CA ALA A 24 2.85 -22.82 -13.12
C ALA A 24 2.11 -23.47 -11.94
N SER A 25 2.74 -23.53 -10.76
CA SER A 25 2.13 -24.09 -9.54
C SER A 25 0.95 -23.28 -9.02
N THR A 26 0.93 -21.97 -9.28
CA THR A 26 -0.22 -21.11 -8.94
C THR A 26 -1.40 -21.27 -9.90
N ARG A 27 -1.20 -21.80 -11.11
CA ARG A 27 -2.29 -22.08 -12.06
C ARG A 27 -2.92 -23.44 -11.83
N GLU A 28 -2.15 -24.46 -11.43
CA GLU A 28 -2.67 -25.80 -11.18
C GLU A 28 -3.40 -25.93 -9.82
N ASN A 29 -3.18 -25.00 -8.88
CA ASN A 29 -3.88 -24.97 -7.59
C ASN A 29 -5.16 -24.10 -7.60
N GLN A 30 -5.58 -23.59 -8.77
CA GLN A 30 -6.82 -22.81 -8.93
C GLN A 30 -8.08 -23.66 -9.16
N ASP A 31 -7.97 -24.99 -9.33
CA ASP A 31 -9.12 -25.90 -9.55
C ASP A 31 -9.78 -26.40 -8.26
N SER A 32 -9.89 -25.55 -7.22
CA SER A 32 -10.75 -25.85 -6.07
C SER A 32 -11.77 -24.72 -5.86
N ASP A 33 -12.90 -24.87 -6.55
CA ASP A 33 -14.09 -24.02 -6.51
C ASP A 33 -14.57 -23.72 -5.07
N ASP A 34 -14.18 -22.55 -4.55
CA ASP A 34 -14.97 -21.81 -3.57
C ASP A 34 -15.20 -20.39 -4.12
N PRO A 35 -16.38 -20.12 -4.72
CA PRO A 35 -16.66 -18.86 -5.41
C PRO A 35 -16.62 -17.63 -4.49
N SER A 36 -16.60 -17.83 -3.17
CA SER A 36 -16.44 -16.73 -2.20
C SER A 36 -14.98 -16.29 -2.04
N ARG A 37 -14.01 -17.17 -2.31
CA ARG A 37 -12.56 -16.86 -2.27
C ARG A 37 -12.07 -16.17 -3.54
N GLU A 38 -12.56 -16.59 -4.70
CA GLU A 38 -12.18 -15.99 -5.99
C GLU A 38 -12.48 -14.48 -6.03
N ASN A 39 -13.66 -14.07 -5.54
CA ASN A 39 -14.06 -12.66 -5.52
C ASN A 39 -13.20 -11.81 -4.59
N LEU A 40 -12.71 -12.38 -3.48
CA LEU A 40 -11.83 -11.66 -2.54
C LEU A 40 -10.42 -11.51 -3.10
N ASP A 41 -9.90 -12.55 -3.77
CA ASP A 41 -8.58 -12.51 -4.40
C ASP A 41 -8.54 -11.56 -5.60
N GLU A 42 -9.57 -11.56 -6.45
CA GLU A 42 -9.69 -10.61 -7.57
C GLU A 42 -9.80 -9.15 -7.08
N PHE A 43 -10.60 -8.91 -6.03
CA PHE A 43 -10.72 -7.58 -5.47
C PHE A 43 -9.42 -7.10 -4.82
N THR A 44 -8.75 -7.97 -4.07
CA THR A 44 -7.48 -7.64 -3.41
C THR A 44 -6.37 -7.39 -4.44
N GLU A 45 -6.36 -8.17 -5.54
CA GLU A 45 -5.50 -7.90 -6.69
C GLU A 45 -5.80 -6.54 -7.33
N GLY A 46 -7.08 -6.23 -7.53
CA GLY A 46 -7.52 -4.93 -8.05
C GLY A 46 -7.11 -3.76 -7.15
N PHE A 47 -7.22 -3.93 -5.82
CA PHE A 47 -6.73 -2.94 -4.86
C PHE A 47 -5.22 -2.78 -4.92
N SER A 48 -4.46 -3.88 -4.96
CA SER A 48 -3.00 -3.86 -5.10
C SER A 48 -2.59 -3.10 -6.38
N LYS A 49 -3.29 -3.34 -7.50
CA LYS A 49 -3.09 -2.58 -8.74
C LYS A 49 -3.40 -1.10 -8.56
N LYS A 50 -4.49 -0.72 -7.88
CA LYS A 50 -4.82 0.67 -7.56
C LYS A 50 -3.79 1.33 -6.66
N VAL A 51 -3.24 0.61 -5.69
CA VAL A 51 -2.14 1.10 -4.85
C VAL A 51 -0.94 1.49 -5.73
N HIS A 52 -0.49 0.59 -6.60
CA HIS A 52 0.70 0.86 -7.41
C HIS A 52 0.50 1.88 -8.54
N THR A 53 -0.72 2.01 -9.06
CA THR A 53 -1.03 2.92 -10.19
C THR A 53 -1.55 4.29 -9.78
N VAL A 54 -2.16 4.42 -8.60
CA VAL A 54 -2.81 5.65 -8.14
C VAL A 54 -2.26 6.12 -6.79
N ILE A 55 -2.38 5.30 -5.74
CA ILE A 55 -2.12 5.76 -4.36
C ILE A 55 -0.62 5.99 -4.11
N PHE A 56 0.22 4.99 -4.38
CA PHE A 56 1.67 5.03 -4.15
C PHE A 56 2.37 6.15 -4.95
N PRO A 57 2.09 6.36 -6.26
CA PRO A 57 2.66 7.48 -6.99
C PRO A 57 2.38 8.83 -6.36
N VAL A 58 1.14 9.06 -5.90
CA VAL A 58 0.76 10.32 -5.24
C VAL A 58 1.46 10.44 -3.88
N PHE A 59 1.49 9.38 -3.08
CA PHE A 59 2.18 9.37 -1.79
C PHE A 59 3.68 9.67 -1.96
N LYS A 60 4.32 9.08 -2.98
CA LYS A 60 5.72 9.33 -3.32
C LYS A 60 5.96 10.78 -3.75
N GLU A 61 5.07 11.35 -4.56
CA GLU A 61 5.12 12.76 -4.96
C GLU A 61 5.11 13.69 -3.72
N ILE A 62 4.22 13.42 -2.77
CA ILE A 62 4.07 14.21 -1.56
C ILE A 62 5.26 14.02 -0.62
N LYS A 63 5.72 12.79 -0.42
CA LYS A 63 6.93 12.51 0.37
C LYS A 63 8.13 13.30 -0.15
N ASN A 64 8.35 13.32 -1.46
CA ASN A 64 9.44 14.09 -2.06
C ASN A 64 9.31 15.60 -1.77
N LYS A 65 8.09 16.16 -1.85
CA LYS A 65 7.84 17.56 -1.52
C LYS A 65 8.11 17.87 -0.04
N LEU A 66 7.68 17.00 0.87
CA LEU A 66 7.88 17.17 2.32
C LEU A 66 9.35 17.10 2.72
N ILE A 67 10.12 16.19 2.13
CA ILE A 67 11.56 16.03 2.41
C ILE A 67 12.35 17.31 2.04
N LEU A 68 11.97 18.01 0.96
CA LEU A 68 12.60 19.28 0.58
C LEU A 68 12.42 20.41 1.62
N HIS A 69 11.51 20.22 2.57
CA HIS A 69 11.21 21.16 3.64
C HIS A 69 11.57 20.61 5.03
N ASP A 70 12.45 19.59 5.08
CA ASP A 70 12.88 18.92 6.33
C ASP A 70 11.73 18.30 7.14
N ILE A 71 10.63 17.94 6.49
CA ILE A 71 9.49 17.25 7.11
C ILE A 71 9.61 15.76 6.82
N ARG A 72 9.72 14.95 7.87
CA ARG A 72 9.78 13.50 7.72
C ARG A 72 8.41 12.95 7.33
N CYS A 73 8.42 11.93 6.47
CA CYS A 73 7.23 11.25 5.99
C CYS A 73 7.54 9.79 5.64
N ASP A 74 6.74 8.86 6.15
CA ASP A 74 6.87 7.43 5.90
C ASP A 74 5.66 6.91 5.11
N ILE A 75 5.94 5.95 4.23
CA ILE A 75 4.93 5.27 3.42
C ILE A 75 5.02 3.80 3.84
N ILE A 76 3.89 3.23 4.26
CA ILE A 76 3.81 1.89 4.83
C ILE A 76 2.77 1.11 4.05
N ASP A 77 3.13 -0.07 3.59
CA ASP A 77 2.22 -1.03 3.01
C ASP A 77 2.12 -2.28 3.90
N LYS A 78 0.93 -2.87 3.93
CA LYS A 78 0.69 -4.17 4.54
C LYS A 78 0.36 -5.15 3.42
N ILE A 79 1.10 -6.25 3.38
CA ILE A 79 0.97 -7.26 2.35
C ILE A 79 0.42 -8.53 2.99
N GLN A 80 -0.59 -9.12 2.36
CA GLN A 80 -1.10 -10.45 2.70
C GLN A 80 -0.92 -11.36 1.47
N GLY A 81 -0.10 -12.40 1.62
CA GLY A 81 0.35 -13.19 0.47
C GLY A 81 1.18 -12.33 -0.49
N ARG A 82 0.64 -12.05 -1.67
CA ARG A 82 1.29 -11.23 -2.72
C ARG A 82 0.62 -9.87 -2.96
N PHE A 83 -0.44 -9.55 -2.22
CA PHE A 83 -1.26 -8.38 -2.50
C PHE A 83 -1.21 -7.37 -1.34
N VAL A 84 -1.21 -6.09 -1.69
CA VAL A 84 -1.36 -5.01 -0.72
C VAL A 84 -2.79 -5.03 -0.18
N THR A 85 -2.95 -5.06 1.13
CA THR A 85 -4.27 -5.00 1.82
C THR A 85 -4.46 -3.69 2.57
N GLU A 86 -3.38 -2.96 2.83
CA GLU A 86 -3.38 -1.64 3.44
C GLU A 86 -2.23 -0.80 2.90
N MET A 87 -2.48 0.49 2.71
CA MET A 87 -1.54 1.48 2.24
C MET A 87 -1.69 2.76 3.08
N LYS A 88 -0.61 3.17 3.75
CA LYS A 88 -0.60 4.26 4.73
C LYS A 88 0.48 5.31 4.43
N LEU A 89 0.12 6.58 4.64
CA LEU A 89 1.04 7.71 4.63
C LEU A 89 1.10 8.31 6.04
N ASP A 90 2.27 8.31 6.66
CA ASP A 90 2.52 8.95 7.95
C ASP A 90 3.31 10.24 7.75
N ILE A 91 2.89 11.34 8.40
CA ILE A 91 3.53 12.65 8.33
C ILE A 91 4.02 13.05 9.73
N TYR A 92 5.27 13.48 9.81
CA TYR A 92 5.93 13.87 11.06
C TYR A 92 6.28 15.37 11.02
N PRO A 93 5.30 16.26 11.29
CA PRO A 93 5.47 17.71 11.10
C PRO A 93 6.32 18.38 12.19
N TYR A 94 6.59 17.70 13.30
CA TYR A 94 7.43 18.20 14.39
C TYR A 94 8.72 17.39 14.49
N LYS A 95 9.79 18.03 14.92
CA LYS A 95 11.08 17.37 15.24
C LYS A 95 10.99 16.43 16.46
N ASP A 96 9.82 16.31 17.07
CA ASP A 96 9.65 15.55 18.30
C ASP A 96 9.61 14.06 17.99
N ILE A 97 10.66 13.37 18.42
CA ILE A 97 10.98 11.96 18.17
C ILE A 97 10.27 11.04 19.18
N SER A 98 9.30 11.58 19.92
CA SER A 98 8.53 10.86 20.92
C SER A 98 7.88 9.64 20.28
N SER A 99 8.40 8.48 20.67
CA SER A 99 8.17 7.13 20.18
C SER A 99 6.76 6.58 20.45
N ALA A 100 5.76 7.44 20.61
CA ALA A 100 4.37 7.00 20.65
C ALA A 100 3.95 6.65 19.22
N GLN A 101 4.20 5.39 18.84
CA GLN A 101 4.05 4.82 17.48
C GLN A 101 2.71 5.10 16.79
N ASP A 102 1.68 5.55 17.52
CA ASP A 102 0.31 5.67 16.99
C ASP A 102 -0.24 7.10 17.02
N ARG A 103 0.62 8.13 17.02
CA ARG A 103 0.16 9.51 17.25
C ARG A 103 0.63 10.53 16.21
N HIS A 104 0.76 10.09 14.97
CA HIS A 104 1.12 10.96 13.86
C HIS A 104 -0.08 11.16 12.93
N PRO A 105 -0.23 12.35 12.31
CA PRO A 105 -1.20 12.54 11.26
C PRO A 105 -0.95 11.55 10.12
N SER A 106 -2.00 10.85 9.72
CA SER A 106 -1.90 9.77 8.75
C SER A 106 -3.11 9.67 7.83
N LEU A 107 -2.89 9.06 6.66
CA LEU A 107 -3.92 8.68 5.71
C LEU A 107 -3.75 7.21 5.34
N THR A 108 -4.78 6.40 5.57
CA THR A 108 -4.74 4.95 5.36
C THR A 108 -5.87 4.50 4.45
N PHE A 109 -5.53 3.77 3.39
CA PHE A 109 -6.47 3.01 2.56
C PHE A 109 -6.33 1.53 2.89
N PHE A 110 -7.41 0.83 3.23
CA PHE A 110 -7.35 -0.60 3.53
C PHE A 110 -8.65 -1.33 3.19
N ILE A 111 -8.54 -2.63 2.96
CA ILE A 111 -9.69 -3.51 2.74
C ILE A 111 -10.24 -3.93 4.10
N GLU A 112 -11.38 -3.37 4.48
CA GLU A 112 -12.10 -3.74 5.72
C GLU A 112 -13.28 -4.67 5.42
N GLU A 113 -13.98 -4.39 4.32
CA GLU A 113 -15.16 -5.10 3.86
C GLU A 113 -14.87 -5.71 2.48
N PRO A 114 -15.46 -6.87 2.14
CA PRO A 114 -15.37 -7.40 0.78
C PRO A 114 -15.82 -6.35 -0.24
N ASN A 115 -15.06 -6.19 -1.32
CA ASN A 115 -15.37 -5.31 -2.44
C ASN A 115 -15.37 -3.79 -2.15
N LYS A 116 -14.86 -3.35 -0.99
CA LYS A 116 -14.69 -1.93 -0.67
C LYS A 116 -13.36 -1.65 0.02
N VAL A 117 -12.85 -0.46 -0.23
CA VAL A 117 -11.68 0.10 0.45
C VAL A 117 -12.16 1.18 1.40
N THR A 118 -11.84 1.03 2.68
CA THR A 118 -12.04 2.06 3.69
C THR A 118 -10.88 3.06 3.65
N LEU A 119 -11.21 4.36 3.65
CA LEU A 119 -10.26 5.44 3.89
C LEU A 119 -10.38 5.92 5.33
N TYR A 120 -9.25 6.00 6.00
CA TYR A 120 -9.13 6.49 7.36
C TYR A 120 -8.13 7.64 7.42
N MET A 121 -8.48 8.70 8.14
CA MET A 121 -7.60 9.85 8.35
C MET A 121 -7.44 10.12 9.84
N GLN A 122 -6.20 10.15 10.29
CA GLN A 122 -5.84 10.47 11.66
C GLN A 122 -5.29 11.91 11.72
N LYS A 123 -5.86 12.74 12.61
CA LYS A 123 -5.54 14.17 12.75
C LYS A 123 -4.96 14.46 14.16
N MET A 124 -3.72 14.02 14.45
CA MET A 124 -2.88 14.41 15.62
C MET A 124 -3.28 14.05 17.08
N MET A 125 -2.29 14.17 17.98
CA MET A 125 -2.24 13.86 19.43
C MET A 125 -3.19 14.72 20.32
N GLN A 126 -4.43 14.29 20.59
CA GLN A 126 -5.13 14.57 21.87
C GLN A 126 -6.48 13.85 21.88
N GLU A 127 -6.68 13.08 22.96
CA GLU A 127 -7.87 12.32 23.40
C GLU A 127 -8.57 11.40 22.38
N GLU A 128 -9.03 10.26 22.87
CA GLU A 128 -9.82 9.29 22.12
C GLU A 128 -10.92 10.00 21.31
N GLY A 129 -10.88 9.92 19.98
CA GLY A 129 -12.05 10.26 19.15
C GLY A 129 -11.87 11.10 17.87
N THR A 130 -10.67 11.56 17.48
CA THR A 130 -10.52 12.38 16.23
C THR A 130 -9.94 11.65 15.03
N ALA A 131 -9.63 10.36 15.17
CA ALA A 131 -9.31 9.50 14.05
C ALA A 131 -10.62 8.97 13.44
N GLY A 132 -10.89 9.33 12.18
CA GLY A 132 -12.21 9.19 11.57
C GLY A 132 -12.16 8.39 10.28
N ARG A 133 -13.14 7.48 10.12
CA ARG A 133 -13.46 6.89 8.82
C ARG A 133 -13.95 8.02 7.92
N GLU A 134 -13.18 8.31 6.87
CA GLU A 134 -13.51 9.38 5.91
C GLU A 134 -14.48 8.89 4.83
N GLY A 135 -14.56 7.57 4.61
CA GLY A 135 -15.51 6.95 3.70
C GLY A 135 -15.14 5.52 3.30
N THR A 136 -16.02 4.89 2.53
CA THR A 136 -15.75 3.67 1.78
C THR A 136 -15.88 3.93 0.29
N PHE A 137 -14.99 3.31 -0.47
CA PHE A 137 -14.85 3.51 -1.90
C PHE A 137 -14.73 2.16 -2.59
N THR A 138 -15.38 2.03 -3.75
CA THR A 138 -15.05 1.01 -4.74
C THR A 138 -13.68 1.33 -5.37
N LEU A 139 -13.08 0.38 -6.07
CA LEU A 139 -11.78 0.60 -6.73
C LEU A 139 -11.83 1.72 -7.77
N ASP A 140 -12.95 1.89 -8.45
CA ASP A 140 -13.15 2.91 -9.48
C ASP A 140 -13.22 4.32 -8.89
N GLU A 141 -13.79 4.46 -7.69
CA GLU A 141 -13.85 5.73 -6.97
C GLU A 141 -12.48 6.18 -6.44
N ILE A 142 -11.50 5.27 -6.31
CA ILE A 142 -10.12 5.61 -5.95
C ILE A 142 -9.41 6.19 -7.17
N THR A 143 -9.49 7.51 -7.29
CA THR A 143 -8.84 8.31 -8.34
C THR A 143 -7.64 9.10 -7.80
N THR A 144 -6.81 9.61 -8.71
CA THR A 144 -5.65 10.46 -8.35
C THR A 144 -6.11 11.73 -7.65
N GLU A 145 -7.21 12.31 -8.12
CA GLU A 145 -7.86 13.50 -7.59
C GLU A 145 -8.33 13.27 -6.15
N LEU A 146 -9.05 12.19 -5.89
CA LEU A 146 -9.51 11.83 -4.54
C LEU A 146 -8.32 11.71 -3.58
N VAL A 147 -7.27 10.97 -3.98
CA VAL A 147 -6.08 10.78 -3.13
C VAL A 147 -5.40 12.14 -2.85
N LYS A 148 -5.27 13.01 -3.85
CA LYS A 148 -4.67 14.34 -3.69
C LYS A 148 -5.51 15.25 -2.80
N GLU A 149 -6.84 15.25 -2.94
CA GLU A 149 -7.75 16.01 -2.09
C GLU A 149 -7.61 15.60 -0.62
N LYS A 150 -7.60 14.29 -0.35
CA LYS A 150 -7.49 13.77 1.02
C LYS A 150 -6.12 14.02 1.64
N ILE A 151 -5.05 13.98 0.86
CA ILE A 151 -3.73 14.40 1.33
C ILE A 151 -3.71 15.90 1.60
N LEU A 152 -4.29 16.73 0.73
CA LEU A 152 -4.36 18.18 0.96
C LEU A 152 -5.08 18.50 2.27
N ASP A 153 -6.18 17.80 2.57
CA ASP A 153 -6.89 17.95 3.83
C ASP A 153 -6.00 17.57 5.01
N LEU A 154 -5.29 16.43 4.95
CA LEU A 154 -4.34 16.04 5.99
C LEU A 154 -3.21 17.08 6.18
N LEU A 155 -2.66 17.61 5.09
CA LEU A 155 -1.60 18.63 5.14
C LEU A 155 -2.11 19.95 5.71
N LYS A 156 -3.34 20.37 5.38
CA LYS A 156 -3.98 21.54 6.03
C LYS A 156 -4.07 21.33 7.53
N PHE A 157 -4.47 20.13 7.99
CA PHE A 157 -4.45 19.83 9.42
C PHE A 157 -3.04 19.90 10.03
N CYS A 158 -2.01 19.45 9.30
CA CYS A 158 -0.63 19.46 9.79
C CYS A 158 -0.05 20.88 9.93
N PHE A 159 -0.38 21.81 9.03
CA PHE A 159 0.35 23.07 8.87
C PHE A 159 -0.49 24.34 8.99
N VAL A 160 -1.82 24.26 9.03
CA VAL A 160 -2.64 25.44 9.33
C VAL A 160 -2.40 25.80 10.80
N LYS A 161 -1.74 26.95 11.01
CA LYS A 161 -1.49 27.52 12.33
C LYS A 161 -2.80 27.62 13.12
N LYS A 162 -2.84 27.02 14.31
CA LYS A 162 -3.76 27.44 15.38
C LYS A 162 -3.18 28.65 16.10
#